data_AF-A0A3P1UY37-F1
#
_entry.id   AF-A0A3P1UY37-F1
#
_cell.length_a   1.000
_cell.length_b   1.000
_cell.length_c   1.000
_cell.angle_alpha   90.00
_cell.angle_beta   90.00
_cell.angle_gamma   90.00
#
_symmetry.space_group_name_H-M   'P 1'
#
loop_
_entity.id
_entity.type
_entity.pdbx_description
1 polymer ?
#
loop_
_entity_poly.entity_id
_entity_poly.type
_entity_poly.pdbx_seq_one_letter_code
_entity_poly.pdbx_strand_id
1 'polypeptide(L)'
;MINNTRRVKDAADIQLAIHENAKSIEVEGVIDNLPSLKLSSGTLLRGVDGTAELRFKEGQPGLILSANHRIADLRIVTDETQIAIGLADENTDLGTITVHNIRTVGRFHLEAAGAIAGHFKLADIHVERADARIAAHRPSGFGVEVLLGGLTVLNNSKNKASRWTLEAHNLSGGSKENPLRGSGIFIFGGAYIPFDADMAKAPAPTEAGGVIELTELTTGEIHSDGGIPKGTGNLITGGVFVGSGVNASSVINQDSVTT
;
A
#
# COMPACT_ATOMS: atom_id res chain seq x y z
N MET A 1 -30.94 9.48 2.65
CA MET A 1 -29.83 10.43 2.34
C MET A 1 -29.60 10.38 0.85
N ILE A 2 -29.79 11.51 0.15
CA ILE A 2 -29.46 11.59 -1.27
C ILE A 2 -27.93 11.58 -1.33
N ASN A 3 -27.33 10.47 -1.78
CA ASN A 3 -25.91 10.44 -2.12
C ASN A 3 -25.72 11.37 -3.33
N ASN A 4 -25.43 12.64 -3.06
CA ASN A 4 -25.20 13.61 -4.10
C ASN A 4 -23.77 13.38 -4.61
N THR A 5 -23.64 12.53 -5.63
CA THR A 5 -22.37 12.30 -6.31
C THR A 5 -21.86 13.60 -6.93
N ARG A 6 -20.61 13.94 -6.63
CA ARG A 6 -19.90 15.09 -7.19
C ARG A 6 -19.04 14.61 -8.36
N ARG A 7 -19.40 15.02 -9.58
CA ARG A 7 -18.54 14.82 -10.74
C ARG A 7 -17.51 15.94 -10.79
N VAL A 8 -16.25 15.59 -10.95
CA VAL A 8 -15.11 16.51 -10.92
C VAL A 8 -14.25 16.27 -12.17
N LYS A 9 -13.79 17.37 -12.78
CA LYS A 9 -13.04 17.34 -14.06
C LYS A 9 -11.75 18.16 -14.02
N ASP A 10 -11.50 18.85 -12.92
CA ASP A 10 -10.30 19.64 -12.71
C ASP A 10 -9.90 19.70 -11.23
N ALA A 11 -8.74 20.30 -10.97
CA ALA A 11 -8.13 20.36 -9.65
C ALA A 11 -8.95 21.20 -8.66
N ALA A 12 -9.66 22.23 -9.14
CA ALA A 12 -10.49 23.07 -8.28
C ALA A 12 -11.75 22.32 -7.83
N ASP A 13 -12.39 21.62 -8.75
CA ASP A 13 -13.60 20.82 -8.49
C ASP A 13 -13.34 19.72 -7.44
N ILE A 14 -12.26 18.95 -7.58
CA ILE A 14 -11.95 17.88 -6.63
C ILE A 14 -11.55 18.41 -5.25
N GLN A 15 -10.81 19.52 -5.19
CA GLN A 15 -10.46 20.15 -3.92
C GLN A 15 -11.71 20.68 -3.21
N LEU A 16 -12.63 21.29 -3.96
CA LEU A 16 -13.91 21.74 -3.41
C LEU A 16 -14.75 20.57 -2.90
N ALA A 17 -14.86 19.48 -3.66
CA ALA A 17 -15.59 18.29 -3.25
C ALA A 17 -15.03 17.69 -1.95
N ILE A 18 -13.70 17.64 -1.81
CA ILE A 18 -13.03 17.16 -0.59
C ILE A 18 -13.28 18.12 0.58
N HIS A 19 -13.11 19.43 0.37
CA HIS A 19 -13.35 20.46 1.39
C HIS A 19 -14.80 20.40 1.92
N GLU A 20 -15.76 20.15 1.02
CA GLU A 20 -17.18 20.00 1.36
C GLU A 20 -17.53 18.60 1.89
N ASN A 21 -16.55 17.73 2.12
CA ASN A 21 -16.71 16.36 2.63
C ASN A 21 -17.68 15.51 1.79
N ALA A 22 -17.64 15.66 0.46
CA ALA A 22 -18.42 14.85 -0.45
C ALA A 22 -18.13 13.36 -0.24
N LYS A 23 -19.20 12.55 -0.11
CA LYS A 23 -19.07 11.10 0.14
C LYS A 23 -18.95 10.26 -1.12
N SER A 24 -19.28 10.84 -2.27
CA SER A 24 -19.20 10.17 -3.57
C SER A 24 -18.63 11.16 -4.57
N ILE A 25 -17.44 10.87 -5.08
CA ILE A 25 -16.69 11.69 -6.03
C ILE A 25 -16.41 10.85 -7.27
N GLU A 26 -16.77 11.41 -8.43
CA GLU A 26 -16.60 10.82 -9.75
C GLU A 26 -15.61 11.64 -10.56
N VAL A 27 -14.47 11.06 -10.89
CA VAL A 27 -13.40 11.70 -11.66
C VAL A 27 -13.64 11.47 -13.15
N GLU A 28 -13.70 12.56 -13.90
CA GLU A 28 -13.83 12.57 -15.36
C GLU A 28 -12.53 13.02 -16.03
N GLY A 29 -12.01 12.16 -16.90
CA GLY A 29 -10.77 12.42 -17.62
C GLY A 29 -9.55 12.58 -16.71
N VAL A 30 -8.60 13.38 -17.17
CA VAL A 30 -7.31 13.59 -16.50
C VAL A 30 -7.36 14.89 -15.70
N ILE A 31 -7.06 14.80 -14.41
CA ILE A 31 -6.91 15.96 -13.52
C ILE A 31 -5.44 16.10 -13.12
N ASP A 32 -4.79 17.14 -13.63
CA ASP A 32 -3.37 17.43 -13.39
C ASP A 32 -3.14 18.43 -12.26
N ASN A 33 -1.87 18.53 -11.84
CA ASN A 33 -1.37 19.51 -10.87
C ASN A 33 -2.04 19.46 -9.50
N LEU A 34 -2.40 18.26 -9.05
CA LEU A 34 -3.02 18.05 -7.74
C LEU A 34 -1.98 18.17 -6.61
N PRO A 35 -2.30 18.85 -5.49
CA PRO A 35 -1.60 18.59 -4.24
C PRO A 35 -1.96 17.20 -3.72
N SER A 36 -1.26 16.70 -2.71
CA SER A 36 -1.71 15.48 -2.01
C SER A 36 -3.14 15.65 -1.49
N LEU A 37 -3.96 14.62 -1.68
CA LEU A 37 -5.38 14.65 -1.35
C LEU A 37 -5.66 13.71 -0.19
N LYS A 38 -6.10 14.27 0.93
CA LYS A 38 -6.60 13.50 2.07
C LYS A 38 -8.12 13.40 2.00
N LEU A 39 -8.64 12.18 1.94
CA LEU A 39 -10.07 11.94 1.83
C LEU A 39 -10.74 11.83 3.20
N SER A 40 -11.94 12.42 3.32
CA SER A 40 -12.78 12.25 4.53
C SER A 40 -13.23 10.80 4.69
N SER A 41 -13.33 10.28 5.91
CA SER A 41 -13.76 8.89 6.11
C SER A 41 -15.10 8.58 5.43
N GLY A 42 -15.24 7.40 4.84
CA GLY A 42 -16.45 6.97 4.13
C GLY A 42 -16.55 7.46 2.69
N THR A 43 -15.49 8.08 2.15
CA THR A 43 -15.51 8.61 0.77
C THR A 43 -15.36 7.48 -0.24
N LEU A 44 -16.29 7.42 -1.19
CA LEU A 44 -16.15 6.75 -2.48
C LEU A 44 -15.51 7.73 -3.48
N LEU A 45 -14.38 7.35 -4.06
CA LEU A 45 -13.74 8.05 -5.16
C LEU A 45 -13.59 7.06 -6.32
N ARG A 46 -14.16 7.38 -7.48
CA ARG A 46 -14.08 6.50 -8.65
C ARG A 46 -13.86 7.26 -9.94
N GLY A 47 -13.22 6.62 -10.91
CA GLY A 47 -13.27 7.08 -12.30
C GLY A 47 -14.65 6.82 -12.93
N VAL A 48 -15.06 7.69 -13.84
CA VAL A 48 -16.29 7.50 -14.63
C VAL A 48 -16.07 6.69 -15.91
N ASP A 49 -14.83 6.62 -16.38
CA ASP A 49 -14.42 5.93 -17.60
C ASP A 49 -12.96 5.47 -17.50
N GLY A 50 -12.48 4.72 -18.52
CA GLY A 50 -11.12 4.18 -18.56
C GLY A 50 -10.00 5.21 -18.74
N THR A 51 -10.32 6.51 -18.83
CA THR A 51 -9.36 7.61 -18.94
C THR A 51 -9.18 8.39 -17.64
N ALA A 52 -9.95 8.05 -16.59
CA ALA A 52 -9.91 8.75 -15.32
C ALA A 52 -8.53 8.64 -14.66
N GLU A 53 -7.88 9.79 -14.48
CA GLU A 53 -6.51 9.86 -13.97
C GLU A 53 -6.32 11.07 -13.05
N LEU A 54 -5.62 10.85 -11.94
CA LEU A 54 -5.20 11.90 -11.02
C LEU A 54 -3.68 12.03 -11.07
N ARG A 55 -3.17 13.20 -11.50
CA ARG A 55 -1.74 13.50 -11.50
C ARG A 55 -1.37 14.52 -10.44
N PHE A 56 -0.46 14.12 -9.58
CA PHE A 56 0.01 14.89 -8.45
C PHE A 56 1.26 15.68 -8.83
N LYS A 57 1.46 16.81 -8.16
CA LYS A 57 2.67 17.63 -8.34
C LYS A 57 3.91 16.83 -7.94
N GLU A 58 5.03 17.14 -8.59
CA GLU A 58 6.34 16.59 -8.23
C GLU A 58 6.62 16.72 -6.73
N GLY A 59 7.14 15.65 -6.15
CA GLY A 59 7.45 15.52 -4.73
C GLY A 59 6.25 15.34 -3.81
N GLN A 60 5.01 15.33 -4.33
CA GLN A 60 3.81 15.19 -3.50
C GLN A 60 3.31 13.75 -3.47
N PRO A 61 2.95 13.21 -2.29
CA PRO A 61 2.14 12.00 -2.21
C PRO A 61 0.81 12.15 -2.96
N GLY A 62 0.22 11.03 -3.34
CA GLY A 62 -1.07 10.94 -3.99
C GLY A 62 -2.24 11.03 -3.01
N LEU A 63 -3.04 9.96 -2.97
CA LEU A 63 -4.20 9.82 -2.10
C LEU A 63 -3.81 9.33 -0.71
N ILE A 64 -4.26 10.04 0.32
CA ILE A 64 -4.13 9.63 1.72
C ILE A 64 -5.51 9.25 2.25
N LEU A 65 -5.67 7.98 2.59
CA LEU A 65 -6.92 7.37 3.04
C LEU A 65 -6.98 7.35 4.57
N SER A 66 -8.16 7.58 5.14
CA SER A 66 -8.44 7.43 6.58
C SER A 66 -9.15 6.10 6.82
N ALA A 67 -10.48 6.12 7.00
CA ALA A 67 -11.29 4.94 7.29
C ALA A 67 -12.47 4.79 6.33
N ASN A 68 -12.93 3.55 6.10
CA ASN A 68 -14.15 3.23 5.34
C ASN A 68 -14.14 3.70 3.87
N HIS A 69 -13.00 3.64 3.18
CA HIS A 69 -12.87 4.13 1.82
C HIS A 69 -13.24 3.10 0.75
N ARG A 70 -13.70 3.61 -0.39
CA ARG A 70 -13.84 2.84 -1.63
C ARG A 70 -13.17 3.62 -2.76
N ILE A 71 -12.11 3.07 -3.33
CA ILE A 71 -11.35 3.69 -4.41
C ILE A 71 -11.41 2.76 -5.62
N ALA A 72 -11.85 3.25 -6.78
CA ALA A 72 -12.00 2.38 -7.94
C ALA A 72 -11.74 3.07 -9.28
N ASP A 73 -11.36 2.28 -10.28
CA ASP A 73 -11.37 2.67 -11.70
C ASP A 73 -10.52 3.91 -12.01
N LEU A 74 -9.31 3.98 -11.44
CA LEU A 74 -8.44 5.16 -11.54
C LEU A 74 -7.00 4.79 -11.86
N ARG A 75 -6.37 5.65 -12.65
CA ARG A 75 -4.92 5.77 -12.71
C ARG A 75 -4.46 6.91 -11.78
N ILE A 76 -3.46 6.65 -10.94
CA ILE A 76 -2.94 7.63 -9.98
C ILE A 76 -1.44 7.80 -10.22
N VAL A 77 -1.01 9.02 -10.50
CA VAL A 77 0.36 9.31 -10.92
C VAL A 77 1.01 10.31 -9.99
N THR A 78 2.06 9.86 -9.32
CA THR A 78 3.06 10.69 -8.62
C THR A 78 4.46 10.22 -9.03
N ASP A 79 5.52 10.72 -8.39
CA ASP A 79 6.88 10.23 -8.62
C ASP A 79 7.04 8.80 -8.09
N GLU A 80 7.94 8.02 -8.71
CA GLU A 80 8.16 6.61 -8.37
C GLU A 80 8.53 6.39 -6.89
N THR A 81 9.18 7.37 -6.27
CA THR A 81 9.59 7.34 -4.86
C THR A 81 8.47 7.73 -3.89
N GLN A 82 7.44 8.43 -4.37
CA GLN A 82 6.32 8.91 -3.56
C GLN A 82 5.29 7.81 -3.33
N ILE A 83 4.45 8.02 -2.31
CA ILE A 83 3.29 7.17 -2.04
C ILE A 83 2.13 7.66 -2.89
N ALA A 84 1.71 6.87 -3.88
CA ALA A 84 0.55 7.14 -4.73
C ALA A 84 -0.77 6.93 -3.99
N ILE A 85 -0.86 5.86 -3.18
CA ILE A 85 -1.97 5.62 -2.25
C ILE A 85 -1.38 5.21 -0.91
N GLY A 86 -1.77 5.88 0.17
CA GLY A 86 -1.38 5.49 1.52
C GLY A 86 -2.45 5.75 2.59
N LEU A 87 -2.09 5.45 3.84
CA LEU A 87 -2.96 5.65 5.00
C LEU A 87 -2.55 6.89 5.81
N ALA A 88 -3.54 7.55 6.39
CA ALA A 88 -3.35 8.41 7.55
C ALA A 88 -3.37 7.55 8.81
N ASP A 89 -2.30 7.57 9.59
CA ASP A 89 -2.20 6.85 10.87
C ASP A 89 -2.87 7.65 12.00
N GLU A 90 -4.18 7.89 11.87
CA GLU A 90 -4.96 8.72 12.80
C GLU A 90 -6.21 8.03 13.34
N ASN A 91 -6.61 6.91 12.75
CA ASN A 91 -7.77 6.14 13.16
C ASN A 91 -7.34 4.87 13.90
N THR A 92 -7.91 4.67 15.09
CA THR A 92 -7.78 3.40 15.82
C THR A 92 -8.43 2.25 15.05
N ASP A 93 -9.52 2.50 14.32
CA ASP A 93 -10.19 1.53 13.46
C ASP A 93 -10.33 2.09 12.05
N LEU A 94 -9.74 1.39 11.07
CA LEU A 94 -9.76 1.76 9.65
C LEU A 94 -11.09 1.36 8.96
N GLY A 95 -11.92 0.56 9.64
CA GLY A 95 -13.13 -0.01 9.07
C GLY A 95 -12.82 -0.87 7.84
N THR A 96 -13.57 -0.69 6.75
CA THR A 96 -13.28 -1.40 5.49
C THR A 96 -12.73 -0.46 4.42
N ILE A 97 -11.53 -0.74 3.93
CA ILE A 97 -10.94 -0.05 2.77
C ILE A 97 -10.98 -1.00 1.58
N THR A 98 -11.72 -0.62 0.54
CA THR A 98 -11.81 -1.35 -0.72
C THR A 98 -11.10 -0.56 -1.82
N VAL A 99 -10.18 -1.22 -2.51
CA VAL A 99 -9.47 -0.67 -3.65
C VAL A 99 -9.61 -1.65 -4.81
N HIS A 100 -10.13 -1.20 -5.94
CA HIS A 100 -10.45 -2.06 -7.08
C HIS A 100 -10.05 -1.41 -8.42
N ASN A 101 -9.44 -2.15 -9.33
CA ASN A 101 -9.11 -1.67 -10.67
C ASN A 101 -8.31 -0.35 -10.65
N ILE A 102 -7.14 -0.39 -10.02
CA ILE A 102 -6.27 0.78 -9.84
C ILE A 102 -4.93 0.56 -10.53
N ARG A 103 -4.45 1.61 -11.20
CA ARG A 103 -3.07 1.68 -11.70
C ARG A 103 -2.32 2.80 -11.01
N THR A 104 -1.06 2.57 -10.62
CA THR A 104 -0.24 3.62 -10.00
C THR A 104 1.13 3.80 -10.65
N VAL A 105 1.58 5.05 -10.71
CA VAL A 105 3.01 5.41 -10.73
C VAL A 105 3.32 6.02 -9.37
N GLY A 106 4.33 5.49 -8.69
CA GLY A 106 4.52 5.66 -7.26
C GLY A 106 3.99 4.46 -6.47
N ARG A 107 4.40 4.40 -5.20
CA ARG A 107 4.14 3.26 -4.31
C ARG A 107 2.69 3.17 -3.88
N PHE A 108 2.14 1.97 -3.91
CA PHE A 108 0.94 1.62 -3.17
C PHE A 108 1.36 1.18 -1.77
N HIS A 109 1.07 1.96 -0.73
CA HIS A 109 1.68 1.79 0.60
C HIS A 109 0.70 1.99 1.73
N LEU A 110 0.09 0.91 2.22
CA LEU A 110 -0.81 0.93 3.36
C LEU A 110 -0.03 0.57 4.63
N GLU A 111 0.32 1.57 5.43
CA GLU A 111 1.03 1.40 6.70
C GLU A 111 0.36 2.22 7.80
N ALA A 112 0.23 1.63 8.98
CA ALA A 112 -0.20 2.31 10.20
C ALA A 112 0.34 1.58 11.42
N ALA A 113 0.67 2.33 12.48
CA ALA A 113 1.11 1.79 13.77
C ALA A 113 0.04 1.97 14.86
N GLY A 114 -0.84 2.98 14.73
CA GLY A 114 -1.89 3.31 15.70
C GLY A 114 -3.18 2.51 15.52
N ALA A 115 -3.47 2.03 14.30
CA ALA A 115 -4.68 1.27 14.02
C ALA A 115 -4.66 -0.12 14.66
N ILE A 116 -5.71 -0.44 15.43
CA ILE A 116 -5.92 -1.75 16.07
C ILE A 116 -6.82 -2.67 15.24
N ALA A 117 -7.61 -2.12 14.32
CA ALA A 117 -8.53 -2.88 13.49
C ALA A 117 -8.59 -2.30 12.06
N GLY A 118 -8.87 -3.18 11.09
CA GLY A 118 -9.05 -2.80 9.70
C GLY A 118 -9.28 -4.01 8.80
N HIS A 119 -10.08 -3.80 7.75
CA HIS A 119 -10.38 -4.80 6.73
C HIS A 119 -10.01 -4.24 5.36
N PHE A 120 -9.05 -4.87 4.69
CA PHE A 120 -8.61 -4.47 3.35
C PHE A 120 -9.10 -5.45 2.31
N LYS A 121 -9.72 -4.92 1.25
CA LYS A 121 -10.12 -5.65 0.06
C LYS A 121 -9.46 -5.01 -1.15
N LEU A 122 -8.42 -5.65 -1.65
CA LEU A 122 -7.60 -5.16 -2.74
C LEU A 122 -7.83 -6.06 -3.95
N ALA A 123 -8.19 -5.49 -5.09
CA ALA A 123 -8.44 -6.27 -6.30
C ALA A 123 -7.97 -5.50 -7.53
N ASP A 124 -7.33 -6.19 -8.48
CA ASP A 124 -6.98 -5.64 -9.79
C ASP A 124 -6.13 -4.36 -9.66
N ILE A 125 -5.07 -4.44 -8.86
CA ILE A 125 -4.14 -3.33 -8.64
C ILE A 125 -2.86 -3.62 -9.41
N HIS A 126 -2.45 -2.67 -10.24
CA HIS A 126 -1.19 -2.73 -10.98
C HIS A 126 -0.31 -1.52 -10.65
N VAL A 127 0.84 -1.77 -10.04
CA VAL A 127 1.86 -0.72 -9.80
C VAL A 127 2.80 -0.70 -11.00
N GLU A 128 2.73 0.32 -11.84
CA GLU A 128 3.51 0.38 -13.08
C GLU A 128 4.99 0.59 -12.79
N ARG A 129 5.28 1.55 -11.89
CA ARG A 129 6.63 1.92 -11.50
C ARG A 129 6.62 2.42 -10.06
N ALA A 130 7.58 1.97 -9.28
CA ALA A 130 7.79 2.45 -7.93
C ALA A 130 9.24 2.22 -7.48
N ASP A 131 9.73 3.06 -6.57
CA ASP A 131 11.00 2.88 -5.88
C ASP A 131 10.83 2.95 -4.37
N ALA A 132 10.87 1.77 -3.75
CA ALA A 132 10.78 1.57 -2.31
C ALA A 132 12.15 1.48 -1.62
N ARG A 133 13.27 1.59 -2.36
CA ARG A 133 14.61 1.50 -1.76
C ARG A 133 14.90 2.66 -0.82
N ILE A 134 14.29 3.82 -1.07
CA ILE A 134 14.45 5.03 -0.26
C ILE A 134 13.59 5.01 1.03
N ALA A 135 12.79 3.97 1.25
CA ALA A 135 11.97 3.89 2.46
C ALA A 135 12.85 3.85 3.71
N ALA A 136 12.69 4.85 4.57
CA ALA A 136 13.53 5.06 5.74
C ALA A 136 13.30 4.01 6.86
N HIS A 137 12.09 3.46 6.94
CA HIS A 137 11.75 2.45 7.93
C HIS A 137 11.64 1.08 7.26
N ARG A 138 12.51 0.15 7.67
CA ARG A 138 12.57 -1.21 7.13
C ARG A 138 12.41 -2.20 8.27
N PRO A 139 11.53 -3.21 8.13
CA PRO A 139 11.52 -4.33 9.04
C PRO A 139 12.90 -5.02 9.02
N SER A 140 13.44 -5.22 10.22
CA SER A 140 14.77 -5.79 10.43
C SER A 140 14.73 -6.88 11.48
N GLY A 141 15.52 -7.93 11.28
CA GLY A 141 15.68 -9.01 12.25
C GLY A 141 16.85 -9.92 11.86
N PHE A 142 17.44 -10.60 12.83
CA PHE A 142 18.54 -11.55 12.59
C PHE A 142 19.74 -10.96 11.81
N GLY A 143 20.01 -9.66 11.96
CA GLY A 143 21.09 -8.96 11.25
C GLY A 143 20.78 -8.64 9.78
N VAL A 144 19.52 -8.78 9.34
CA VAL A 144 19.06 -8.53 7.98
C VAL A 144 17.93 -7.50 7.98
N GLU A 145 17.92 -6.58 7.03
CA GLU A 145 16.76 -5.72 6.73
C GLU A 145 16.06 -6.16 5.45
N VAL A 146 14.75 -5.94 5.40
CA VAL A 146 13.95 -6.21 4.19
C VAL A 146 13.61 -4.91 3.50
N LEU A 147 13.87 -4.84 2.19
CA LEU A 147 13.38 -3.75 1.37
C LEU A 147 11.86 -3.85 1.22
N LEU A 148 11.16 -2.73 1.44
CA LEU A 148 9.71 -2.66 1.25
C LEU A 148 9.32 -2.87 -0.21
N GLY A 149 8.02 -3.03 -0.46
CA GLY A 149 7.47 -3.29 -1.77
C GLY A 149 7.03 -2.03 -2.53
N GLY A 150 6.99 -2.12 -3.85
CA GLY A 150 6.21 -1.18 -4.67
C GLY A 150 4.72 -1.22 -4.31
N LEU A 151 4.24 -2.41 -3.92
CA LEU A 151 2.97 -2.62 -3.22
C LEU A 151 3.23 -3.13 -1.80
N THR A 152 2.84 -2.35 -0.79
CA THR A 152 3.11 -2.62 0.62
C THR A 152 1.83 -2.59 1.45
N VAL A 153 1.62 -3.61 2.28
CA VAL A 153 0.68 -3.60 3.41
C VAL A 153 1.46 -3.94 4.68
N LEU A 154 1.62 -2.96 5.58
CA LEU A 154 2.42 -3.08 6.78
C LEU A 154 1.61 -2.67 8.01
N ASN A 155 1.22 -3.66 8.81
CA ASN A 155 0.71 -3.38 10.15
C ASN A 155 1.91 -3.16 11.07
N ASN A 156 2.40 -1.92 11.17
CA ASN A 156 3.59 -1.58 11.95
C ASN A 156 3.28 -1.42 13.47
N SER A 157 2.11 -1.87 13.93
CA SER A 157 1.72 -1.70 15.32
C SER A 157 2.53 -2.59 16.24
N LYS A 158 3.05 -2.06 17.35
CA LYS A 158 3.59 -2.88 18.44
C LYS A 158 2.49 -3.40 19.39
N ASN A 159 1.25 -2.95 19.19
CA ASN A 159 0.13 -3.39 20.01
C ASN A 159 -0.29 -4.81 19.60
N LYS A 160 -0.15 -5.76 20.54
CA LYS A 160 -0.57 -7.16 20.36
C LYS A 160 -2.06 -7.35 20.12
N ALA A 161 -2.89 -6.32 20.38
CA ALA A 161 -4.30 -6.31 20.05
C ALA A 161 -4.59 -5.85 18.61
N SER A 162 -3.61 -5.30 17.88
CA SER A 162 -3.81 -4.86 16.50
C SER A 162 -4.00 -6.05 15.57
N ARG A 163 -5.16 -6.12 14.92
CA ARG A 163 -5.59 -7.21 14.06
C ARG A 163 -6.21 -6.65 12.79
N TRP A 164 -5.56 -6.86 11.66
CA TRP A 164 -6.10 -6.51 10.35
C TRP A 164 -6.48 -7.78 9.60
N THR A 165 -7.45 -7.69 8.69
CA THR A 165 -7.71 -8.74 7.72
C THR A 165 -7.42 -8.23 6.31
N LEU A 166 -6.86 -9.08 5.47
CA LEU A 166 -6.53 -8.75 4.08
C LEU A 166 -7.05 -9.82 3.13
N GLU A 167 -7.74 -9.37 2.10
CA GLU A 167 -8.08 -10.12 0.91
C GLU A 167 -7.50 -9.36 -0.30
N ALA A 168 -6.64 -10.02 -1.07
CA ALA A 168 -5.87 -9.41 -2.14
C ALA A 168 -5.92 -10.27 -3.41
N HIS A 169 -6.48 -9.72 -4.49
CA HIS A 169 -6.68 -10.44 -5.74
C HIS A 169 -6.04 -9.75 -6.92
N ASN A 170 -5.38 -10.51 -7.78
CA ASN A 170 -4.79 -10.04 -9.02
C ASN A 170 -3.90 -8.81 -8.82
N LEU A 171 -2.99 -8.87 -7.83
CA LEU A 171 -2.00 -7.83 -7.61
C LEU A 171 -0.84 -8.03 -8.58
N SER A 172 -0.45 -6.98 -9.30
CA SER A 172 0.62 -7.02 -10.30
C SER A 172 1.47 -5.75 -10.24
N GLY A 173 2.62 -5.77 -10.90
CA GLY A 173 3.45 -4.58 -10.97
C GLY A 173 4.85 -4.75 -11.54
N GLY A 174 5.35 -3.65 -12.07
CA GLY A 174 6.59 -3.61 -12.85
C GLY A 174 6.46 -4.29 -14.20
N SER A 175 7.50 -4.11 -15.01
CA SER A 175 7.73 -4.87 -16.24
C SER A 175 9.17 -5.35 -16.28
N LYS A 176 9.49 -6.21 -17.23
CA LYS A 176 10.88 -6.66 -17.45
C LYS A 176 11.84 -5.49 -17.70
N GLU A 177 11.39 -4.46 -18.41
CA GLU A 177 12.16 -3.25 -18.72
C GLU A 177 12.17 -2.25 -17.56
N ASN A 178 11.10 -2.24 -16.75
CA ASN A 178 10.91 -1.31 -15.64
C ASN A 178 10.46 -2.08 -14.39
N PRO A 179 11.35 -2.85 -13.74
CA PRO A 179 10.99 -3.57 -12.53
C PRO A 179 10.72 -2.59 -11.37
N LEU A 180 9.84 -2.99 -10.45
CA LEU A 180 9.66 -2.29 -9.18
C LEU A 180 10.97 -2.32 -8.40
N ARG A 181 11.42 -1.16 -7.90
CA ARG A 181 12.69 -1.08 -7.15
C ARG A 181 12.44 -1.34 -5.67
N GLY A 182 13.07 -2.39 -5.15
CA GLY A 182 12.71 -2.99 -3.86
C GLY A 182 11.96 -4.30 -4.07
N SER A 183 11.14 -4.70 -3.10
CA SER A 183 10.28 -5.88 -3.25
C SER A 183 9.12 -5.57 -4.22
N GLY A 184 8.50 -6.59 -4.80
CA GLY A 184 7.28 -6.41 -5.60
C GLY A 184 6.09 -6.13 -4.69
N ILE A 185 5.57 -7.20 -4.08
CA ILE A 185 4.56 -7.18 -3.03
C ILE A 185 5.23 -7.42 -1.68
N PHE A 186 4.91 -6.60 -0.69
CA PHE A 186 5.40 -6.69 0.67
C PHE A 186 4.24 -6.67 1.67
N ILE A 187 4.04 -7.76 2.41
CA ILE A 187 3.01 -7.86 3.46
C ILE A 187 3.68 -8.30 4.75
N PHE A 188 3.54 -7.48 5.80
CA PHE A 188 4.27 -7.69 7.05
C PHE A 188 3.47 -7.16 8.25
N GLY A 189 3.54 -7.86 9.37
CA GLY A 189 2.96 -7.49 10.65
C GLY A 189 4.00 -6.97 11.64
N GLY A 190 3.54 -6.44 12.77
CA GLY A 190 4.34 -5.63 13.67
C GLY A 190 5.21 -6.43 14.66
N ALA A 191 5.59 -7.66 14.32
CA ALA A 191 6.54 -8.41 15.14
C ALA A 191 7.90 -7.71 15.14
N TYR A 192 8.53 -7.58 16.30
CA TYR A 192 9.75 -6.78 16.47
C TYR A 192 10.71 -7.44 17.46
N ILE A 193 11.98 -7.02 17.43
CA ILE A 193 12.97 -7.38 18.46
C ILE A 193 12.95 -6.26 19.52
N PRO A 194 12.67 -6.56 20.81
CA PRO A 194 12.75 -5.57 21.87
C PRO A 194 14.15 -4.93 21.97
N PHE A 195 14.22 -3.68 22.40
CA PHE A 195 15.50 -2.96 22.46
C PHE A 195 16.47 -3.54 23.50
N ASP A 196 15.93 -4.19 24.53
CA ASP A 196 16.63 -4.82 25.65
C ASP A 196 16.83 -6.33 25.46
N ALA A 197 16.56 -6.83 24.25
CA ALA A 197 16.56 -8.25 23.97
C ALA A 197 18.00 -8.82 23.93
N ASP A 198 18.19 -9.96 24.58
CA ASP A 198 19.47 -10.68 24.57
C ASP A 198 19.66 -11.43 23.24
N MET A 199 20.38 -10.80 22.32
CA MET A 199 20.66 -11.34 20.98
C MET A 199 21.49 -12.63 20.99
N ALA A 200 22.08 -13.01 22.14
CA ALA A 200 22.78 -14.28 22.28
C ALA A 200 21.83 -15.47 22.53
N LYS A 201 20.55 -15.22 22.84
CA LYS A 201 19.54 -16.27 23.04
C LYS A 201 18.94 -16.72 21.71
N ALA A 202 18.85 -18.05 21.56
CA ALA A 202 18.17 -18.70 20.44
C ALA A 202 16.82 -19.30 20.88
N PRO A 203 15.76 -19.22 20.05
CA PRO A 203 15.67 -18.41 18.84
C PRO A 203 15.77 -16.91 19.17
N ALA A 204 16.05 -16.07 18.17
CA ALA A 204 16.21 -14.63 18.42
C ALA A 204 14.97 -14.08 19.15
N PRO A 205 15.16 -13.20 20.13
CA PRO A 205 14.09 -12.76 21.04
C PRO A 205 13.14 -11.79 20.34
N THR A 206 12.19 -12.32 19.57
CA THR A 206 11.13 -11.54 18.91
C THR A 206 9.89 -11.47 19.79
N GLU A 207 9.27 -10.28 19.85
CA GLU A 207 7.94 -10.09 20.41
C GLU A 207 6.88 -9.92 19.33
N ALA A 208 5.68 -10.45 19.61
CA ALA A 208 4.52 -10.23 18.78
C ALA A 208 4.05 -8.78 18.85
N GLY A 209 3.59 -8.25 17.72
CA GLY A 209 2.89 -6.97 17.63
C GLY A 209 1.60 -7.13 16.84
N GLY A 210 1.35 -6.20 15.93
CA GLY A 210 0.20 -6.20 15.03
C GLY A 210 0.23 -7.41 14.10
N VAL A 211 -0.95 -7.96 13.84
CA VAL A 211 -1.13 -9.16 13.01
C VAL A 211 -1.98 -8.82 11.79
N ILE A 212 -1.67 -9.45 10.68
CA ILE A 212 -2.50 -9.46 9.47
C ILE A 212 -2.98 -10.88 9.23
N GLU A 213 -4.29 -11.08 9.27
CA GLU A 213 -4.96 -12.31 8.80
C GLU A 213 -5.16 -12.19 7.29
N LEU A 214 -4.29 -12.84 6.51
CA LEU A 214 -4.32 -12.84 5.05
C LEU A 214 -5.11 -14.07 4.57
N THR A 215 -6.34 -13.86 4.12
CA THR A 215 -7.20 -14.95 3.67
C THR A 215 -6.74 -15.51 2.33
N GLU A 216 -6.46 -14.62 1.38
CA GLU A 216 -5.95 -15.00 0.07
C GLU A 216 -5.16 -13.83 -0.54
N LEU A 217 -4.01 -14.16 -1.11
CA LEU A 217 -3.26 -13.31 -2.02
C LEU A 217 -3.14 -14.02 -3.37
N THR A 218 -3.68 -13.43 -4.43
CA THR A 218 -3.38 -13.83 -5.80
C THR A 218 -2.60 -12.74 -6.53
N THR A 219 -1.61 -13.14 -7.32
CA THR A 219 -0.79 -12.20 -8.09
C THR A 219 -0.92 -12.44 -9.59
N GLY A 220 -1.00 -11.35 -10.35
CA GLY A 220 -0.63 -11.35 -11.76
C GLY A 220 0.89 -11.27 -11.91
N GLU A 221 1.35 -10.70 -13.02
CA GLU A 221 2.77 -10.56 -13.31
C GLU A 221 3.46 -9.57 -12.36
N ILE A 222 4.60 -9.98 -11.80
CA ILE A 222 5.43 -9.16 -10.91
C ILE A 222 6.88 -9.17 -11.41
N HIS A 223 7.42 -7.99 -11.68
CA HIS A 223 8.85 -7.78 -11.91
C HIS A 223 9.38 -6.84 -10.84
N SER A 224 10.35 -7.32 -10.08
CA SER A 224 11.02 -6.56 -9.03
C SER A 224 12.53 -6.63 -9.19
N ASP A 225 13.23 -5.63 -8.67
CA ASP A 225 14.68 -5.59 -8.57
C ASP A 225 15.05 -4.75 -7.36
N GLY A 226 15.51 -5.41 -6.30
CA GLY A 226 15.93 -4.72 -5.07
C GLY A 226 17.11 -3.78 -5.26
N GLY A 227 17.86 -3.90 -6.36
CA GLY A 227 19.10 -3.16 -6.59
C GLY A 227 20.17 -3.46 -5.53
N ILE A 228 20.11 -4.64 -4.90
CA ILE A 228 21.02 -5.05 -3.84
C ILE A 228 22.38 -5.43 -4.49
N PRO A 229 23.48 -4.75 -4.13
CA PRO A 229 24.79 -5.06 -4.69
C PRO A 229 25.21 -6.50 -4.37
N LYS A 230 25.92 -7.13 -5.31
CA LYS A 230 26.47 -8.48 -5.10
C LYS A 230 27.40 -8.47 -3.87
N GLY A 231 27.19 -9.43 -2.97
CA GLY A 231 27.97 -9.57 -1.73
C GLY A 231 27.36 -8.87 -0.52
N THR A 232 26.28 -8.10 -0.68
CA THR A 232 25.50 -7.57 0.44
C THR A 232 24.65 -8.68 1.06
N GLY A 233 25.06 -9.18 2.23
CA GLY A 233 24.38 -10.29 2.92
C GLY A 233 23.33 -9.87 3.95
N ASN A 234 23.20 -8.58 4.24
CA ASN A 234 22.34 -8.04 5.29
C ASN A 234 21.11 -7.29 4.75
N LEU A 235 20.83 -7.39 3.45
CA LEU A 235 19.63 -6.85 2.82
C LEU A 235 18.96 -7.95 2.00
N ILE A 236 17.63 -8.03 2.09
CA ILE A 236 16.83 -8.95 1.28
C ILE A 236 15.65 -8.24 0.61
N THR A 237 15.18 -8.83 -0.46
CA THR A 237 14.00 -8.41 -1.22
C THR A 237 13.32 -9.65 -1.80
N GLY A 238 12.09 -9.51 -2.30
CA GLY A 238 11.40 -10.57 -3.01
C GLY A 238 10.29 -10.02 -3.91
N GLY A 239 9.96 -10.75 -4.96
CA GLY A 239 8.83 -10.42 -5.83
C GLY A 239 7.52 -10.46 -5.06
N VAL A 240 7.35 -11.47 -4.20
CA VAL A 240 6.29 -11.53 -3.19
C VAL A 240 6.94 -11.86 -1.85
N PHE A 241 6.87 -10.94 -0.90
CA PHE A 241 7.44 -11.08 0.44
C PHE A 241 6.32 -10.99 1.48
N VAL A 242 5.89 -12.14 2.00
CA VAL A 242 4.94 -12.25 3.12
C VAL A 242 5.72 -12.67 4.35
N GLY A 243 5.82 -11.76 5.33
CA GLY A 243 6.75 -11.92 6.45
C GLY A 243 6.10 -12.03 7.83
N SER A 244 6.89 -11.69 8.85
CA SER A 244 6.52 -11.88 10.25
C SER A 244 5.20 -11.19 10.61
N GLY A 245 4.43 -11.77 11.52
CA GLY A 245 3.13 -11.22 11.94
C GLY A 245 2.00 -11.36 10.91
N VAL A 246 2.21 -12.09 9.80
CA VAL A 246 1.16 -12.41 8.84
C VAL A 246 0.75 -13.88 8.99
N ASN A 247 -0.54 -14.10 9.20
CA ASN A 247 -1.17 -15.42 9.17
C ASN A 247 -1.82 -15.61 7.80
N ALA A 248 -1.08 -16.21 6.87
CA ALA A 248 -1.54 -16.41 5.49
C ALA A 248 -2.22 -17.77 5.33
N SER A 249 -3.46 -17.78 4.82
CA SER A 249 -4.17 -19.01 4.46
C SER A 249 -3.82 -19.49 3.05
N SER A 250 -3.69 -18.58 2.08
CA SER A 250 -3.36 -18.90 0.68
C SER A 250 -2.55 -17.78 0.03
N VAL A 251 -1.50 -18.16 -0.71
CA VAL A 251 -0.71 -17.27 -1.58
C VAL A 251 -0.52 -17.98 -2.92
N ILE A 252 -1.05 -17.41 -3.99
CA ILE A 252 -1.09 -18.01 -5.33
C ILE A 252 -0.50 -17.01 -6.33
N ASN A 253 0.67 -17.32 -6.86
CA ASN A 253 1.22 -16.57 -7.98
C ASN A 253 0.61 -17.14 -9.26
N GLN A 254 -0.36 -16.43 -9.86
CA GLN A 254 -1.07 -16.92 -11.05
C GLN A 254 -0.22 -16.74 -12.30
N ASP A 255 0.59 -15.69 -12.35
CA ASP A 255 1.55 -15.42 -13.42
C ASP A 255 3.00 -15.34 -12.90
N SER A 256 3.93 -14.93 -13.77
CA SER A 256 5.36 -14.88 -13.48
C SER A 256 5.70 -13.87 -12.39
N VAL A 257 6.53 -14.29 -11.43
CA VAL A 257 7.10 -13.44 -10.40
C VAL A 257 8.63 -13.51 -10.50
N THR A 258 9.26 -12.37 -10.69
CA THR A 258 10.73 -12.24 -10.84
C THR A 258 11.32 -11.20 -9.89
N THR A 259 12.57 -11.41 -9.49
CA THR A 259 13.34 -10.59 -8.53
C THR A 259 14.80 -10.56 -8.94
#